data_AF-A0A174S1Z5-F1
#
_entry.id   AF-A0A174S1Z5-F1
#
_cell.length_a   1.000
_cell.length_b   1.000
_cell.length_c   1.000
_cell.angle_alpha   90.00
_cell.angle_beta   90.00
_cell.angle_gamma   90.00
#
_symmetry.space_group_name_H-M   'P 1'
#
loop_
_entity.id
_entity.type
_entity.pdbx_description
1 polymer ?
#
loop_
_entity_poly.entity_id
_entity_poly.type
_entity_poly.pdbx_seq_one_letter_code
_entity_poly.pdbx_strand_id
1 'polypeptide(L)'
;MRRTLLSLSLLLIGSIGYSQVDIPDVDISKRKEYVMKNYNVDSKKADRYEDILHSLQQEKEQLRNTKISSIQFKADQRKLYKKYGTFINQAFYDGKDRRWSFCTQELEHYHVFSESKFIPYEQMRALFDTEKVWLNKRERMSKESTDESKKYENNEALLTELNKNIKQILGEENGSWYIAYKRTVNRALGNMDKYGASYNEAFAIAQIEETYKQKRVDILNSSKKHADKEVEMMKNDKEMSKQIAVAVPLVFEKWKKVNNAMLDYTLISKYGLSQEKLADFKKAYSKYAIEEYKILNQKKLSDADKYIELSKLSEEFCKTVTSLFSAANYTKWSGWWKYNFERKMKRKGLK
;
A
#
# COMPACT_ATOMS: atom_id res chain seq x y z
N MET A 1 32.49 42.03 -11.11
CA MET A 1 31.20 42.61 -11.55
C MET A 1 30.08 41.69 -11.07
N ARG A 2 29.37 42.03 -9.97
CA ARG A 2 27.98 42.58 -9.96
C ARG A 2 27.01 41.75 -10.84
N ARG A 3 26.26 40.79 -10.28
CA ARG A 3 24.90 40.85 -9.65
C ARG A 3 23.75 41.24 -10.61
N THR A 4 22.85 40.27 -10.84
CA THR A 4 21.37 40.40 -10.98
C THR A 4 20.77 38.97 -10.87
N LEU A 5 20.17 38.59 -9.72
CA LEU A 5 18.72 38.55 -9.39
C LEU A 5 17.93 37.53 -10.24
N LEU A 6 17.59 36.34 -9.70
CA LEU A 6 16.38 35.96 -8.93
C LEU A 6 15.10 35.76 -9.77
N SER A 7 14.50 34.58 -9.55
CA SER A 7 13.08 34.20 -9.65
C SER A 7 12.36 34.23 -11.01
N LEU A 8 11.94 33.05 -11.48
CA LEU A 8 10.52 32.71 -11.61
C LEU A 8 10.32 31.21 -11.80
N SER A 9 9.75 30.61 -10.77
CA SER A 9 9.04 29.34 -10.73
C SER A 9 7.84 29.32 -11.70
N LEU A 10 7.42 28.09 -12.06
CA LEU A 10 6.22 27.68 -12.81
C LEU A 10 6.34 27.71 -14.33
N LEU A 11 6.58 26.52 -14.92
CA LEU A 11 5.62 25.86 -15.81
C LEU A 11 6.22 24.54 -16.34
N LEU A 12 5.39 23.50 -16.34
CA LEU A 12 5.56 22.22 -17.05
C LEU A 12 6.48 21.17 -16.39
N ILE A 13 6.07 20.67 -15.22
CA ILE A 13 6.19 19.22 -14.96
C ILE A 13 4.95 18.57 -15.60
N GLY A 14 4.95 18.56 -16.93
CA GLY A 14 3.98 17.84 -17.75
C GLY A 14 4.62 16.55 -18.24
N SER A 15 3.95 15.44 -17.93
CA SER A 15 4.01 14.15 -18.63
C SER A 15 5.36 13.45 -18.76
N ILE A 16 5.69 12.61 -17.77
CA ILE A 16 6.08 11.22 -18.04
C ILE A 16 5.20 10.36 -17.13
N GLY A 17 4.09 9.89 -17.68
CA GLY A 17 3.09 9.12 -16.93
C GLY A 17 3.61 7.73 -16.59
N TYR A 18 3.75 7.42 -15.30
CA TYR A 18 3.62 6.06 -14.74
C TYR A 18 3.25 6.15 -13.25
N SER A 19 1.98 5.80 -12.95
CA SER A 19 1.37 5.47 -11.64
C SER A 19 1.68 6.39 -10.44
N GLN A 20 1.53 7.71 -10.59
CA GLN A 20 0.99 8.48 -9.47
C GLN A 20 -0.52 8.25 -9.47
N VAL A 21 -1.10 7.93 -8.32
CA VAL A 21 -2.56 7.96 -8.20
C VAL A 21 -2.94 9.43 -8.13
N ASP A 22 -3.11 10.03 -9.31
CA ASP A 22 -3.66 11.37 -9.44
C ASP A 22 -5.13 11.30 -9.02
N ILE A 23 -5.47 12.04 -7.98
CA ILE A 23 -6.85 12.32 -7.63
C ILE A 23 -7.23 13.47 -8.58
N PRO A 24 -8.07 13.22 -9.60
CA PRO A 24 -8.41 14.26 -10.56
C PRO A 24 -9.13 15.42 -9.87
N ASP A 25 -8.81 16.64 -10.28
CA ASP A 25 -9.63 17.80 -9.92
C ASP A 25 -11.04 17.58 -10.47
N VAL A 26 -12.01 17.62 -9.56
CA VAL A 26 -13.40 17.31 -9.88
C VAL A 26 -14.12 18.60 -10.21
N ASP A 27 -14.54 18.72 -11.48
CA ASP A 27 -15.42 19.78 -11.96
C ASP A 27 -16.71 19.82 -11.12
N ILE A 28 -17.00 20.97 -10.52
CA ILE A 28 -18.15 21.18 -9.64
C ILE A 28 -19.46 20.85 -10.38
N SER A 29 -19.57 21.24 -11.66
CA SER A 29 -20.78 21.00 -12.46
C SER A 29 -21.01 19.50 -12.66
N LYS A 30 -19.95 18.76 -12.99
CA LYS A 30 -20.02 17.30 -13.14
C LYS A 30 -20.33 16.59 -11.83
N ARG A 31 -19.78 17.07 -10.70
CA ARG A 31 -20.11 16.52 -9.37
C ARG A 31 -21.56 16.76 -9.00
N LYS A 32 -22.10 17.95 -9.28
CA LYS A 32 -23.53 18.24 -9.07
C LYS A 32 -24.41 17.32 -9.93
N GLU A 33 -24.12 17.17 -11.22
CA GLU A 33 -24.83 16.23 -12.10
C GLU A 33 -24.79 14.80 -11.55
N TYR A 34 -23.60 14.35 -11.13
CA TYR A 34 -23.41 13.05 -10.51
C TYR A 34 -24.26 12.90 -9.25
N VAL A 35 -24.20 13.86 -8.32
CA VAL A 35 -24.95 13.82 -7.06
C VAL A 35 -26.46 13.80 -7.31
N MET A 36 -26.96 14.66 -8.19
CA MET A 36 -28.37 14.71 -8.57
C MET A 36 -28.85 13.37 -9.11
N LYS A 37 -28.10 12.79 -10.07
CA LYS A 37 -28.45 11.51 -10.70
C LYS A 37 -28.33 10.35 -9.72
N ASN A 38 -27.25 10.30 -8.95
CA ASN A 38 -26.90 9.14 -8.12
C ASN A 38 -27.73 9.05 -6.85
N TYR A 39 -28.11 10.20 -6.28
CA TYR A 39 -28.89 10.28 -5.05
C TYR A 39 -30.34 10.68 -5.27
N ASN A 40 -30.73 10.93 -6.53
CA ASN A 40 -32.08 11.38 -6.92
C ASN A 40 -32.52 12.63 -6.14
N VAL A 41 -31.69 13.67 -6.22
CA VAL A 41 -31.92 14.96 -5.56
C VAL A 41 -31.99 16.10 -6.58
N ASP A 42 -32.72 17.15 -6.24
CA ASP A 42 -32.80 18.35 -7.07
C ASP A 42 -31.51 19.20 -7.02
N SER A 43 -31.44 20.22 -7.87
CA SER A 43 -30.29 21.12 -7.96
C SER A 43 -30.03 21.90 -6.67
N LYS A 44 -31.07 22.30 -5.92
CA LYS A 44 -30.91 23.02 -4.65
C LYS A 44 -30.23 22.15 -3.60
N LYS A 45 -30.60 20.87 -3.53
CA LYS A 45 -29.95 19.88 -2.67
C LYS A 45 -28.51 19.60 -3.12
N ALA A 46 -28.24 19.56 -4.42
CA ALA A 46 -26.88 19.43 -4.95
C ALA A 46 -26.02 20.67 -4.67
N ASP A 47 -26.58 21.88 -4.68
CA ASP A 47 -25.87 23.08 -4.23
C ASP A 47 -25.54 22.99 -2.74
N ARG A 48 -26.52 22.57 -1.92
CA ARG A 48 -26.31 22.38 -0.48
C ARG A 48 -25.25 21.32 -0.18
N TYR A 49 -25.13 20.30 -1.04
CA TYR A 49 -24.09 19.29 -0.93
C TYR A 49 -22.69 19.89 -1.02
N GLU A 50 -22.48 20.85 -1.92
CA GLU A 50 -21.17 21.50 -2.11
C GLU A 50 -20.74 22.28 -0.87
N ASP A 51 -21.66 22.98 -0.19
CA ASP A 51 -21.36 23.65 1.08
C ASP A 51 -20.87 22.67 2.16
N ILE A 52 -21.55 21.52 2.24
CA ILE A 52 -21.25 20.47 3.21
C ILE A 52 -19.89 19.83 2.86
N LEU A 53 -19.65 19.57 1.57
CA LEU A 53 -18.40 18.99 1.07
C LEU A 53 -17.21 19.92 1.33
N HIS A 54 -17.34 21.22 1.11
CA HIS A 54 -16.29 22.20 1.41
C HIS A 54 -15.89 22.14 2.89
N SER A 55 -16.88 22.09 3.78
CA SER A 55 -16.64 21.97 5.22
C SER A 55 -15.94 20.64 5.57
N LEU A 56 -16.38 19.52 4.96
CA LEU A 56 -15.72 18.21 5.13
C LEU A 56 -14.26 18.26 4.68
N GLN A 57 -13.97 18.90 3.54
CA GLN A 57 -12.61 19.00 3.01
C GLN A 57 -11.67 19.76 3.96
N GLN A 58 -12.15 20.84 4.61
CA GLN A 58 -11.37 21.60 5.58
C GLN A 58 -11.03 20.77 6.83
N GLU A 59 -12.03 20.15 7.48
CA GLU A 59 -11.81 19.31 8.66
C GLU A 59 -10.95 18.08 8.33
N LYS A 60 -11.14 17.51 7.14
CA LYS A 60 -10.35 16.39 6.64
C LYS A 60 -8.88 16.76 6.47
N GLU A 61 -8.59 17.92 5.90
CA GLU A 61 -7.20 18.37 5.70
C GLU A 61 -6.50 18.62 7.05
N GLN A 62 -7.21 19.17 8.03
CA GLN A 62 -6.70 19.30 9.39
C GLN A 62 -6.35 17.92 10.00
N LEU A 63 -7.27 16.95 9.89
CA LEU A 63 -7.02 15.58 10.36
C LEU A 63 -5.82 14.94 9.65
N ARG A 64 -5.70 15.11 8.33
CA ARG A 64 -4.62 14.52 7.52
C ARG A 64 -3.24 15.11 7.80
N ASN A 65 -3.17 16.33 8.33
CA ASN A 65 -1.93 16.97 8.75
C ASN A 65 -1.57 16.72 10.22
N THR A 66 -2.48 16.12 11.00
CA THR A 66 -2.23 15.81 12.41
C THR A 66 -1.33 14.57 12.55
N LYS A 67 -0.29 14.65 13.40
CA LYS A 67 0.62 13.53 13.70
C LYS A 67 0.03 12.63 14.79
N ILE A 68 -0.70 11.61 14.36
CA ILE A 68 -1.35 10.60 15.21
C ILE A 68 -1.07 9.19 14.66
N SER A 69 -1.34 8.14 15.44
CA SER A 69 -1.21 6.76 14.95
C SER A 69 -2.23 6.44 13.86
N SER A 70 -1.93 5.45 13.02
CA SER A 70 -2.85 5.04 11.96
C SER A 70 -4.19 4.52 12.49
N ILE A 71 -4.18 3.93 13.70
CA ILE A 71 -5.38 3.46 14.40
C ILE A 71 -6.25 4.65 14.82
N GLN A 72 -5.66 5.65 15.46
CA GLN A 72 -6.37 6.86 15.88
C GLN A 72 -6.90 7.63 14.67
N PHE A 73 -6.08 7.78 13.63
CA PHE A 73 -6.47 8.43 12.38
C PHE A 73 -7.70 7.78 11.75
N LYS A 74 -7.73 6.44 11.65
CA LYS A 74 -8.90 5.71 11.14
C LYS A 74 -10.14 5.94 11.99
N ALA A 75 -10.00 5.94 13.32
CA ALA A 75 -11.13 6.18 14.22
C ALA A 75 -11.70 7.58 14.04
N ASP A 76 -10.85 8.60 13.95
CA ASP A 76 -11.29 9.98 13.79
C ASP A 76 -11.80 10.28 12.38
N GLN A 77 -11.21 9.67 11.34
CA GLN A 77 -11.73 9.73 9.97
C GLN A 77 -13.15 9.14 9.92
N ARG A 78 -13.41 7.98 10.54
CA ARG A 78 -14.76 7.41 10.61
C ARG A 78 -15.76 8.32 11.31
N LYS A 79 -15.36 8.93 12.43
CA LYS A 79 -16.23 9.90 13.14
C LYS A 79 -16.55 11.10 12.26
N LEU A 80 -15.55 11.64 11.56
CA LEU A 80 -15.69 12.75 10.64
C LEU A 80 -16.70 12.41 9.53
N TYR A 81 -16.47 11.31 8.81
CA TYR A 81 -17.34 10.88 7.71
C TYR A 81 -18.75 10.53 8.18
N LYS A 82 -18.91 9.97 9.38
CA LYS A 82 -20.23 9.73 10.00
C LYS A 82 -20.98 11.04 10.28
N LYS A 83 -20.32 12.05 10.85
CA LYS A 83 -20.88 13.41 11.07
C LYS A 83 -21.40 14.00 9.76
N TYR A 84 -20.56 13.99 8.72
CA TYR A 84 -20.94 14.56 7.43
C TYR A 84 -22.01 13.76 6.70
N GLY A 85 -22.02 12.43 6.82
CA GLY A 85 -23.12 11.62 6.29
C GLY A 85 -24.45 11.94 6.96
N THR A 86 -24.48 12.28 8.25
CA THR A 86 -25.70 12.78 8.90
C THR A 86 -26.17 14.11 8.30
N PHE A 87 -25.26 15.08 8.08
CA PHE A 87 -25.62 16.36 7.46
C PHE A 87 -26.16 16.20 6.04
N ILE A 88 -25.54 15.33 5.25
CA ILE A 88 -25.95 15.07 3.86
C ILE A 88 -27.32 14.37 3.85
N ASN A 89 -27.54 13.36 4.69
CA ASN A 89 -28.83 12.69 4.79
C ASN A 89 -29.94 13.65 5.26
N GLN A 90 -29.62 14.59 6.16
CA GLN A 90 -30.55 15.63 6.57
C GLN A 90 -30.91 16.55 5.39
N ALA A 91 -29.91 16.98 4.61
CA ALA A 91 -30.14 17.85 3.45
C ALA A 91 -30.88 17.14 2.31
N PHE A 92 -30.59 15.87 2.07
CA PHE A 92 -31.15 15.11 0.96
C PHE A 92 -32.53 14.56 1.26
N TYR A 93 -32.75 14.05 2.48
CA TYR A 93 -33.86 13.17 2.80
C TYR A 93 -34.52 13.47 4.14
N ASP A 94 -34.27 14.65 4.72
CA ASP A 94 -34.76 15.03 6.05
C ASP A 94 -34.43 13.99 7.14
N GLY A 95 -33.31 13.27 6.96
CA GLY A 95 -32.83 12.23 7.88
C GLY A 95 -33.50 10.86 7.74
N LYS A 96 -34.43 10.68 6.78
CA LYS A 96 -35.22 9.44 6.62
C LYS A 96 -34.54 8.34 5.80
N ASP A 97 -33.57 8.68 4.96
CA ASP A 97 -32.80 7.74 4.12
C ASP A 97 -31.29 7.95 4.37
N ARG A 98 -30.52 6.86 4.29
CA ARG A 98 -29.09 6.80 4.57
C ARG A 98 -28.26 6.33 3.37
N ARG A 99 -28.81 6.39 2.15
CA ARG A 99 -28.14 5.97 0.92
C ARG A 99 -26.73 6.54 0.75
N TRP A 100 -26.53 7.85 0.92
CA TRP A 100 -25.17 8.44 0.81
C TRP A 100 -24.23 7.78 1.80
N SER A 101 -24.64 7.72 3.06
CA SER A 101 -23.76 7.24 4.11
C SER A 101 -23.38 5.77 4.03
N PHE A 102 -24.23 4.92 3.48
CA PHE A 102 -24.02 3.48 3.53
C PHE A 102 -22.71 3.04 2.86
N CYS A 103 -22.36 3.66 1.74
CA CYS A 103 -21.16 3.30 0.97
C CYS A 103 -19.93 4.17 1.30
N THR A 104 -20.11 5.36 1.89
CA THR A 104 -19.04 6.37 2.01
C THR A 104 -18.65 6.71 3.45
N GLN A 105 -19.40 6.28 4.48
CA GLN A 105 -19.14 6.69 5.88
C GLN A 105 -17.94 6.03 6.54
N GLU A 106 -17.59 4.81 6.15
CA GLU A 106 -16.62 4.01 6.91
C GLU A 106 -15.17 4.27 6.47
N LEU A 107 -14.96 4.69 5.22
CA LEU A 107 -13.63 4.82 4.62
C LEU A 107 -13.61 5.95 3.57
N GLU A 108 -12.74 6.96 3.75
CA GLU A 108 -12.56 8.11 2.83
C GLU A 108 -12.37 7.66 1.38
N HIS A 109 -11.68 6.54 1.17
CA HIS A 109 -11.30 6.14 -0.17
C HIS A 109 -12.50 5.78 -1.07
N TYR A 110 -13.64 5.36 -0.49
CA TYR A 110 -14.86 5.15 -1.28
C TYR A 110 -15.47 6.47 -1.74
N HIS A 111 -15.50 7.48 -0.86
CA HIS A 111 -15.97 8.82 -1.20
C HIS A 111 -15.12 9.43 -2.31
N VAL A 112 -13.80 9.45 -2.13
CA VAL A 112 -12.86 9.96 -3.14
C VAL A 112 -13.04 9.22 -4.46
N PHE A 113 -13.10 7.88 -4.45
CA PHE A 113 -13.29 7.12 -5.69
C PHE A 113 -14.63 7.43 -6.38
N SER A 114 -15.73 7.44 -5.62
CA SER A 114 -17.07 7.69 -6.16
C SER A 114 -17.18 9.05 -6.84
N GLU A 115 -16.57 10.10 -6.28
CA GLU A 115 -16.67 11.45 -6.81
C GLU A 115 -15.62 11.79 -7.86
N SER A 116 -14.41 11.25 -7.72
CA SER A 116 -13.36 11.47 -8.72
C SER A 116 -13.61 10.70 -10.01
N LYS A 117 -14.37 9.60 -9.95
CA LYS A 117 -14.67 8.73 -11.10
C LYS A 117 -16.16 8.65 -11.43
N PHE A 118 -17.00 9.40 -10.72
CA PHE A 118 -18.46 9.46 -10.90
C PHE A 118 -19.12 8.07 -10.94
N ILE A 119 -18.71 7.18 -10.03
CA ILE A 119 -19.13 5.78 -10.02
C ILE A 119 -20.58 5.66 -9.52
N PRO A 120 -21.49 5.04 -10.29
CA PRO A 120 -22.87 4.81 -9.86
C PRO A 120 -22.98 4.09 -8.51
N TYR A 121 -24.04 4.42 -7.76
CA TYR A 121 -24.31 3.91 -6.42
C TYR A 121 -24.35 2.39 -6.38
N GLU A 122 -25.00 1.75 -7.36
CA GLU A 122 -25.10 0.29 -7.42
C GLU A 122 -23.73 -0.39 -7.56
N GLN A 123 -22.82 0.22 -8.33
CA GLN A 123 -21.44 -0.28 -8.44
C GLN A 123 -20.65 -0.07 -7.15
N MET A 124 -20.81 1.10 -6.49
CA MET A 124 -20.19 1.36 -5.19
C MET A 124 -20.70 0.40 -4.11
N ARG A 125 -21.99 0.07 -4.12
CA ARG A 125 -22.61 -0.89 -3.22
C ARG A 125 -22.09 -2.30 -3.45
N ALA A 126 -22.07 -2.76 -4.70
CA ALA A 126 -21.53 -4.06 -5.07
C ALA A 126 -20.03 -4.20 -4.70
N LEU A 127 -19.25 -3.13 -4.90
CA LEU A 127 -17.87 -3.06 -4.45
C LEU A 127 -17.78 -3.23 -2.92
N PHE A 128 -18.51 -2.41 -2.16
CA PHE A 128 -18.52 -2.46 -0.69
C PHE A 128 -18.87 -3.86 -0.16
N ASP A 129 -19.92 -4.48 -0.70
CA ASP A 129 -20.35 -5.82 -0.29
C ASP A 129 -19.28 -6.88 -0.61
N THR A 130 -18.65 -6.79 -1.78
CA THR A 130 -17.55 -7.67 -2.19
C THR A 130 -16.36 -7.56 -1.23
N GLU A 131 -15.96 -6.33 -0.89
CA GLU A 131 -14.84 -6.10 0.03
C GLU A 131 -15.15 -6.56 1.46
N LYS A 132 -16.41 -6.39 1.91
CA LYS A 132 -16.89 -6.88 3.21
C LYS A 132 -16.83 -8.40 3.29
N VAL A 133 -17.27 -9.11 2.25
CA VAL A 133 -17.16 -10.58 2.17
C VAL A 133 -15.70 -11.02 2.22
N TRP A 134 -14.83 -10.36 1.47
CA TRP A 134 -13.39 -10.64 1.48
C TRP A 134 -12.78 -10.41 2.87
N LEU A 135 -13.11 -9.31 3.54
CA LEU A 135 -12.61 -9.00 4.88
C LEU A 135 -13.03 -10.08 5.89
N ASN A 136 -14.31 -10.49 5.86
CA ASN A 136 -14.83 -11.54 6.72
C ASN A 136 -14.17 -12.91 6.47
N LYS A 137 -13.83 -13.24 5.21
CA LYS A 137 -13.06 -14.46 4.88
C LYS A 137 -11.65 -14.36 5.46
N ARG A 138 -10.97 -13.22 5.25
CA ARG A 138 -9.61 -12.97 5.75
C ARG A 138 -9.50 -13.04 7.28
N GLU A 139 -10.47 -12.47 8.00
CA GLU A 139 -10.51 -12.48 9.46
C GLU A 139 -10.78 -13.88 10.05
N ARG A 140 -11.53 -14.72 9.34
CA ARG A 140 -11.72 -16.12 9.72
C ARG A 140 -10.42 -16.90 9.56
N MET A 141 -9.78 -16.79 8.39
CA MET A 141 -8.51 -17.47 8.11
C MET A 141 -7.37 -17.08 9.07
N SER A 142 -7.35 -15.84 9.56
CA SER A 142 -6.31 -15.42 10.51
C SER A 142 -6.45 -16.11 11.88
N LYS A 143 -7.66 -16.55 12.23
CA LYS A 143 -7.98 -17.24 13.50
C LYS A 143 -7.91 -18.76 13.40
N GLU A 144 -7.89 -19.32 12.19
CA GLU A 144 -7.76 -20.76 11.98
C GLU A 144 -6.37 -21.29 12.40
N SER A 145 -6.31 -22.54 12.85
CA SER A 145 -5.08 -23.24 13.21
C SER A 145 -4.28 -23.74 11.99
N THR A 146 -4.57 -23.24 10.80
CA THR A 146 -3.88 -23.55 9.55
C THR A 146 -2.40 -23.17 9.62
N ASP A 147 -1.53 -23.94 8.97
CA ASP A 147 -0.10 -23.63 8.83
C ASP A 147 0.12 -22.19 8.30
N GLU A 148 1.02 -21.44 8.93
CA GLU A 148 1.23 -20.02 8.64
C GLU A 148 1.66 -19.77 7.17
N SER A 149 2.42 -20.68 6.55
CA SER A 149 2.79 -20.55 5.14
C SER A 149 1.58 -20.68 4.20
N LYS A 150 0.65 -21.59 4.52
CA LYS A 150 -0.62 -21.72 3.80
C LYS A 150 -1.52 -20.51 4.00
N LYS A 151 -1.50 -19.87 5.18
CA LYS A 151 -2.23 -18.60 5.39
C LYS A 151 -1.74 -17.50 4.43
N TYR A 152 -0.43 -17.42 4.16
CA TYR A 152 0.10 -16.47 3.18
C TYR A 152 -0.36 -16.77 1.75
N GLU A 153 -0.34 -18.04 1.34
CA GLU A 153 -0.82 -18.49 0.02
C GLU A 153 -2.32 -18.22 -0.16
N ASN A 154 -3.14 -18.60 0.82
CA ASN A 154 -4.58 -18.35 0.80
C ASN A 154 -4.90 -16.84 0.74
N ASN A 155 -4.13 -16.01 1.46
CA ASN A 155 -4.28 -14.56 1.40
C ASN A 155 -3.96 -13.99 0.00
N GLU A 156 -2.95 -14.50 -0.69
CA GLU A 156 -2.62 -14.10 -2.07
C GLU A 156 -3.72 -14.51 -3.05
N ALA A 157 -4.26 -15.72 -2.90
CA ALA A 157 -5.39 -16.20 -3.71
C ALA A 157 -6.65 -15.34 -3.49
N LEU A 158 -7.02 -15.07 -2.24
CA LEU A 158 -8.16 -14.20 -1.93
C LEU A 158 -7.99 -12.78 -2.46
N LEU A 159 -6.78 -12.22 -2.39
CA LEU A 159 -6.50 -10.89 -2.93
C LEU A 159 -6.62 -10.87 -4.46
N THR A 160 -6.18 -11.95 -5.13
CA THR A 160 -6.30 -12.10 -6.58
C THR A 160 -7.77 -12.20 -7.00
N GLU A 161 -8.56 -13.01 -6.30
CA GLU A 161 -10.01 -13.12 -6.49
C GLU A 161 -10.71 -11.77 -6.28
N LEU A 162 -10.38 -11.06 -5.18
CA LEU A 162 -10.92 -9.73 -4.91
C LEU A 162 -10.62 -8.76 -6.05
N ASN A 163 -9.36 -8.67 -6.49
CA ASN A 163 -8.96 -7.76 -7.57
C ASN A 163 -9.68 -8.07 -8.88
N LYS A 164 -9.93 -9.36 -9.18
CA LYS A 164 -10.72 -9.77 -10.34
C LYS A 164 -12.17 -9.29 -10.21
N ASN A 165 -12.81 -9.52 -9.06
CA ASN A 165 -14.20 -9.14 -8.84
C ASN A 165 -14.38 -7.60 -8.87
N ILE A 166 -13.43 -6.85 -8.31
CA ILE A 166 -13.41 -5.38 -8.39
C ILE A 166 -13.43 -4.91 -9.85
N LYS A 167 -12.59 -5.50 -10.72
CA LYS A 167 -12.56 -5.15 -12.15
C LYS A 167 -13.82 -5.56 -12.89
N GLN A 168 -14.48 -6.64 -12.49
CA GLN A 168 -15.78 -7.04 -13.05
C GLN A 168 -16.89 -6.04 -12.68
N ILE A 169 -16.89 -5.52 -11.46
CA ILE A 169 -17.88 -4.54 -10.99
C ILE A 169 -17.68 -3.17 -11.63
N LEU A 170 -16.42 -2.71 -11.70
CA LEU A 170 -16.07 -1.33 -12.03
C LEU A 170 -15.59 -1.14 -13.48
N GLY A 171 -15.31 -2.22 -14.20
CA GLY A 171 -14.56 -2.19 -15.45
C GLY A 171 -13.04 -2.12 -15.22
N GLU A 172 -12.27 -2.39 -16.29
CA GLU A 172 -10.81 -2.53 -16.21
C GLU A 172 -10.11 -1.24 -15.76
N GLU A 173 -10.51 -0.09 -16.31
CA GLU A 173 -9.91 1.21 -16.02
C GLU A 173 -10.15 1.64 -14.56
N ASN A 174 -11.43 1.79 -14.19
CA ASN A 174 -11.82 2.24 -12.85
C ASN A 174 -11.44 1.22 -11.77
N GLY A 175 -11.55 -0.08 -12.06
CA GLY A 175 -11.12 -1.15 -11.16
C GLY A 175 -9.61 -1.11 -10.90
N SER A 176 -8.79 -0.93 -11.95
CA SER A 176 -7.34 -0.83 -11.80
C SER A 176 -6.93 0.43 -11.02
N TRP A 177 -7.57 1.56 -11.30
CA TRP A 177 -7.34 2.80 -10.54
C TRP A 177 -7.69 2.62 -9.06
N TYR A 178 -8.85 2.05 -8.75
CA TYR A 178 -9.29 1.83 -7.37
C TYR A 178 -8.34 0.90 -6.60
N ILE A 179 -7.90 -0.21 -7.21
CA ILE A 179 -6.94 -1.13 -6.60
C ILE A 179 -5.63 -0.43 -6.28
N ALA A 180 -5.11 0.39 -7.20
CA ALA A 180 -3.89 1.17 -7.00
C ALA A 180 -4.06 2.23 -5.89
N TYR A 181 -5.18 2.94 -5.88
CA TYR A 181 -5.50 3.93 -4.87
C TYR A 181 -5.60 3.32 -3.47
N LYS A 182 -6.40 2.26 -3.31
CA LYS A 182 -6.57 1.54 -2.05
C LYS A 182 -5.23 0.99 -1.52
N ARG A 183 -4.37 0.50 -2.41
CA ARG A 183 -3.01 0.06 -2.05
C ARG A 183 -2.19 1.22 -1.48
N THR A 184 -2.27 2.39 -2.10
CA THR A 184 -1.55 3.61 -1.66
C THR A 184 -2.06 4.08 -0.30
N VAL A 185 -3.38 4.13 -0.09
CA VAL A 185 -4.01 4.45 1.21
C VAL A 185 -3.53 3.49 2.30
N ASN A 186 -3.52 2.18 2.04
CA ASN A 186 -3.05 1.20 3.01
C ASN A 186 -1.56 1.35 3.35
N ARG A 187 -0.73 1.73 2.38
CA ARG A 187 0.69 2.04 2.63
C ARG A 187 0.88 3.32 3.40
N ALA A 188 0.11 4.37 3.10
CA ALA A 188 0.13 5.62 3.85
C ALA A 188 -0.14 5.35 5.34
N LEU A 189 -1.17 4.56 5.66
CA LEU A 189 -1.47 4.17 7.03
C LEU A 189 -0.29 3.43 7.70
N GLY A 190 0.36 2.50 7.01
CA GLY A 190 1.57 1.84 7.52
C GLY A 190 2.76 2.80 7.70
N ASN A 191 2.90 3.75 6.79
CA ASN A 191 3.96 4.77 6.82
C ASN A 191 3.77 5.78 7.95
N MET A 192 2.53 6.08 8.37
CA MET A 192 2.24 6.89 9.56
C MET A 192 2.92 6.27 10.79
N ASP A 193 2.69 4.98 11.04
CA ASP A 193 3.25 4.30 12.22
C ASP A 193 4.76 4.05 12.06
N LYS A 194 5.18 3.62 10.86
CA LYS A 194 6.59 3.32 10.54
C LYS A 194 7.48 4.55 10.71
N TYR A 195 7.02 5.71 10.25
CA TYR A 195 7.84 6.93 10.22
C TYR A 195 7.39 7.99 11.24
N GLY A 196 6.27 7.83 11.96
CA GLY A 196 5.72 8.89 12.82
C GLY A 196 5.28 10.10 12.01
N ALA A 197 4.71 9.86 10.84
CA ALA A 197 4.30 10.86 9.86
C ALA A 197 2.81 11.21 10.03
N SER A 198 2.40 12.41 9.63
CA SER A 198 0.99 12.69 9.37
C SER A 198 0.50 11.85 8.18
N TYR A 199 -0.82 11.76 7.97
CA TYR A 199 -1.35 11.01 6.83
C TYR A 199 -0.89 11.60 5.49
N ASN A 200 -0.86 12.93 5.36
CA ASN A 200 -0.40 13.59 4.12
C ASN A 200 1.07 13.32 3.82
N GLU A 201 1.94 13.45 4.83
CA GLU A 201 3.36 13.08 4.70
C GLU A 201 3.50 11.59 4.31
N ALA A 202 2.78 10.71 5.00
CA ALA A 202 2.83 9.27 4.76
C ALA A 202 2.30 8.86 3.37
N PHE A 203 1.28 9.56 2.87
CA PHE A 203 0.69 9.34 1.56
C PHE A 203 1.65 9.81 0.44
N ALA A 204 2.30 10.96 0.61
CA ALA A 204 3.33 11.44 -0.32
C ALA A 204 4.50 10.44 -0.42
N ILE A 205 4.97 9.93 0.73
CA ILE A 205 5.97 8.85 0.76
C ILE A 205 5.49 7.63 -0.02
N ALA A 206 4.25 7.17 0.22
CA ALA A 206 3.71 5.97 -0.43
C ALA A 206 3.58 6.11 -1.96
N GLN A 207 3.23 7.31 -2.45
CA GLN A 207 3.18 7.60 -3.89
C GLN A 207 4.57 7.57 -4.51
N ILE A 208 5.54 8.28 -3.91
CA ILE A 208 6.93 8.31 -4.40
C ILE A 208 7.51 6.90 -4.39
N GLU A 209 7.37 6.14 -3.30
CA GLU A 209 7.85 4.76 -3.22
C GLU A 209 7.24 3.85 -4.30
N GLU A 210 5.94 3.98 -4.64
CA GLU A 210 5.34 3.19 -5.73
C GLU A 210 5.89 3.59 -7.10
N THR A 211 6.04 4.88 -7.39
CA THR A 211 6.63 5.37 -8.64
C THR A 211 8.04 4.78 -8.84
N TYR A 212 8.89 4.83 -7.81
CA TYR A 212 10.26 4.33 -7.90
C TYR A 212 10.35 2.81 -7.87
N LYS A 213 9.37 2.13 -7.27
CA LYS A 213 9.23 0.68 -7.39
C LYS A 213 8.88 0.26 -8.82
N GLN A 214 7.99 0.98 -9.51
CA GLN A 214 7.69 0.69 -10.91
C GLN A 214 8.93 0.89 -11.79
N LYS A 215 9.67 1.99 -11.61
CA LYS A 215 10.94 2.21 -12.30
C LYS A 215 11.94 1.07 -12.08
N ARG A 216 12.03 0.51 -10.87
CA ARG A 216 12.86 -0.68 -10.60
C ARG A 216 12.42 -1.89 -11.42
N VAL A 217 11.11 -2.12 -11.57
CA VAL A 217 10.57 -3.20 -12.42
C VAL A 217 10.97 -2.99 -13.88
N ASP A 218 10.87 -1.76 -14.38
CA ASP A 218 11.23 -1.44 -15.76
C ASP A 218 12.74 -1.63 -16.01
N ILE A 219 13.60 -1.22 -15.06
CA ILE A 219 15.04 -1.47 -15.10
C ILE A 219 15.33 -2.99 -15.13
N LEU A 220 14.68 -3.76 -14.26
CA LEU A 220 14.83 -5.23 -14.21
C LEU A 220 14.45 -5.90 -15.53
N ASN A 221 13.35 -5.45 -16.14
CA ASN A 221 12.81 -6.00 -17.38
C ASN A 221 13.53 -5.50 -18.65
N SER A 222 14.40 -4.50 -18.53
CA SER A 222 15.17 -3.99 -19.67
C SER A 222 16.14 -5.04 -20.24
N SER A 223 16.57 -4.85 -21.49
CA SER A 223 17.56 -5.70 -22.16
C SER A 223 19.02 -5.41 -21.74
N LYS A 224 19.24 -4.49 -20.79
CA LYS A 224 20.58 -4.06 -20.35
C LYS A 224 21.34 -5.19 -19.65
N LYS A 225 22.67 -5.11 -19.66
CA LYS A 225 23.53 -6.03 -18.89
C LYS A 225 23.32 -5.83 -17.40
N HIS A 226 23.63 -6.86 -16.61
CA HIS A 226 23.45 -6.82 -15.16
C HIS A 226 24.17 -5.64 -14.48
N ALA A 227 25.42 -5.37 -14.85
CA ALA A 227 26.17 -4.24 -14.30
C ALA A 227 25.49 -2.88 -14.57
N ASP A 228 24.96 -2.68 -15.77
CA ASP A 228 24.25 -1.44 -16.12
C ASP A 228 22.94 -1.30 -15.34
N LYS A 229 22.21 -2.41 -15.16
CA LYS A 229 20.99 -2.45 -14.32
C LYS A 229 21.29 -2.06 -12.88
N GLU A 230 22.40 -2.53 -12.30
CA GLU A 230 22.82 -2.16 -10.94
C GLU A 230 23.09 -0.66 -10.82
N VAL A 231 23.81 -0.07 -11.78
CA VAL A 231 24.07 1.38 -11.82
C VAL A 231 22.75 2.18 -11.92
N GLU A 232 21.80 1.72 -12.73
CA GLU A 232 20.50 2.38 -12.86
C GLU A 232 19.63 2.24 -11.61
N MET A 233 19.66 1.08 -10.94
CA MET A 233 19.00 0.91 -9.65
C MET A 233 19.55 1.88 -8.60
N MET A 234 20.87 2.04 -8.52
CA MET A 234 21.50 3.00 -7.61
C MET A 234 21.08 4.45 -7.90
N LYS A 235 21.04 4.83 -9.18
CA LYS A 235 20.55 6.17 -9.61
C LYS A 235 19.09 6.37 -9.23
N ASN A 236 18.25 5.36 -9.49
CA ASN A 236 16.84 5.37 -9.15
C ASN A 236 16.61 5.55 -7.64
N ASP A 237 17.37 4.82 -6.81
CA ASP A 237 17.27 4.90 -5.35
C ASP A 237 17.74 6.25 -4.80
N LYS A 238 18.82 6.80 -5.36
CA LYS A 238 19.31 8.13 -5.02
C LYS A 238 18.26 9.19 -5.35
N GLU A 239 17.61 9.08 -6.50
CA GLU A 239 16.61 10.05 -6.92
C GLU A 239 15.31 9.92 -6.11
N MET A 240 14.88 8.70 -5.76
CA MET A 240 13.79 8.48 -4.81
C MET A 240 14.07 9.19 -3.49
N SER A 241 15.27 8.98 -2.93
CA SER A 241 15.66 9.59 -1.66
C SER A 241 15.64 11.13 -1.73
N LYS A 242 16.03 11.74 -2.85
CA LYS A 242 15.93 13.20 -3.02
C LYS A 242 14.48 13.67 -3.06
N GLN A 243 13.61 12.97 -3.79
CA GLN A 243 12.19 13.36 -3.88
C GLN A 243 11.50 13.25 -2.51
N ILE A 244 11.79 12.21 -1.73
CA ILE A 244 11.28 12.09 -0.36
C ILE A 244 11.80 13.25 0.51
N ALA A 245 13.10 13.59 0.42
CA ALA A 245 13.67 14.68 1.20
C ALA A 245 12.99 16.04 0.93
N VAL A 246 12.62 16.30 -0.32
CA VAL A 246 11.89 17.52 -0.72
C VAL A 246 10.44 17.48 -0.28
N ALA A 247 9.75 16.35 -0.47
CA ALA A 247 8.33 16.23 -0.20
C ALA A 247 7.98 16.20 1.29
N VAL A 248 8.84 15.59 2.12
CA VAL A 248 8.58 15.36 3.55
C VAL A 248 9.82 15.63 4.42
N PRO A 249 10.37 16.85 4.41
CA PRO A 249 11.65 17.17 5.04
C PRO A 249 11.70 16.84 6.52
N LEU A 250 10.59 17.00 7.25
CA LEU A 250 10.50 16.73 8.69
C LEU A 250 10.57 15.25 9.06
N VAL A 251 10.26 14.35 8.12
CA VAL A 251 10.22 12.89 8.34
C VAL A 251 11.39 12.18 7.64
N PHE A 252 12.09 12.89 6.75
CA PHE A 252 13.11 12.32 5.87
C PHE A 252 14.20 11.53 6.61
N GLU A 253 14.77 12.05 7.70
CA GLU A 253 15.85 11.36 8.41
C GLU A 253 15.37 10.03 9.03
N LYS A 254 14.13 9.99 9.54
CA LYS A 254 13.55 8.74 10.05
C LYS A 254 13.23 7.78 8.90
N TRP A 255 12.69 8.27 7.80
CA TRP A 255 12.49 7.47 6.58
C TRP A 255 13.81 6.85 6.10
N LYS A 256 14.87 7.65 5.99
CA LYS A 256 16.20 7.24 5.54
C LYS A 256 16.81 6.19 6.47
N LYS A 257 16.78 6.43 7.79
CA LYS A 257 17.27 5.48 8.79
C LYS A 257 16.59 4.11 8.66
N VAL A 258 15.27 4.10 8.54
CA VAL A 258 14.50 2.84 8.44
C VAL A 258 14.75 2.13 7.10
N ASN A 259 14.81 2.86 5.98
CA ASN A 259 15.00 2.24 4.67
C ASN A 259 16.43 1.72 4.47
N ASN A 260 17.44 2.38 5.05
CA ASN A 260 18.83 1.87 5.05
C ASN A 260 18.98 0.56 5.85
N ALA A 261 18.06 0.27 6.77
CA ALA A 261 18.07 -0.92 7.61
C ALA A 261 16.72 -1.67 7.56
N MET A 262 16.15 -1.81 6.36
CA MET A 262 14.78 -2.34 6.20
C MET A 262 14.63 -3.78 6.70
N LEU A 263 15.68 -4.61 6.58
CA LEU A 263 15.70 -5.97 7.12
C LEU A 263 15.55 -5.93 8.65
N ASP A 264 16.38 -5.14 9.33
CA ASP A 264 16.37 -4.96 10.78
C ASP A 264 15.00 -4.49 11.26
N TYR A 265 14.48 -3.44 10.61
CA TYR A 265 13.16 -2.91 10.90
C TYR A 265 12.09 -4.01 10.76
N THR A 266 12.13 -4.81 9.70
CA THR A 266 11.16 -5.89 9.48
C THR A 266 11.27 -6.98 10.54
N LEU A 267 12.47 -7.41 10.88
CA LEU A 267 12.70 -8.45 11.90
C LEU A 267 12.23 -8.00 13.28
N ILE A 268 12.51 -6.76 13.65
CA ILE A 268 12.10 -6.20 14.95
C ILE A 268 10.58 -5.93 14.95
N SER A 269 10.09 -5.09 14.03
CA SER A 269 8.71 -4.59 14.10
C SER A 269 7.66 -5.66 13.77
N LYS A 270 7.94 -6.53 12.81
CA LYS A 270 6.96 -7.53 12.33
C LYS A 270 7.12 -8.87 13.02
N TYR A 271 8.36 -9.26 13.35
CA TYR A 271 8.66 -10.58 13.88
C TYR A 271 9.22 -10.54 15.32
N GLY A 272 9.25 -9.38 15.96
CA GLY A 272 9.60 -9.24 17.37
C GLY A 272 10.99 -9.78 17.73
N LEU A 273 11.93 -9.77 16.78
CA LEU A 273 13.33 -10.08 17.06
C LEU A 273 13.90 -8.94 17.91
N SER A 274 14.63 -9.26 18.98
CA SER A 274 15.27 -8.22 19.80
C SER A 274 16.46 -7.59 19.07
N GLN A 275 16.76 -6.34 19.39
CA GLN A 275 17.89 -5.61 18.81
C GLN A 275 19.22 -6.35 19.00
N GLU A 276 19.42 -6.96 20.17
CA GLU A 276 20.63 -7.69 20.55
C GLU A 276 20.86 -8.93 19.67
N LYS A 277 19.78 -9.60 19.24
CA LYS A 277 19.84 -10.84 18.45
C LYS A 277 19.94 -10.60 16.94
N LEU A 278 19.91 -9.34 16.48
CA LEU A 278 20.00 -9.02 15.05
C LEU A 278 21.34 -9.45 14.44
N ALA A 279 22.44 -9.27 15.16
CA ALA A 279 23.76 -9.62 14.64
C ALA A 279 23.88 -11.13 14.36
N ASP A 280 23.36 -11.96 15.27
CA ASP A 280 23.35 -13.41 15.12
C ASP A 280 22.45 -13.85 13.96
N PHE A 281 21.26 -13.26 13.83
CA PHE A 281 20.38 -13.52 12.70
C PHE A 281 21.07 -13.18 11.37
N LYS A 282 21.68 -11.99 11.27
CA LYS A 282 22.38 -11.55 10.06
C LYS A 282 23.54 -12.46 9.71
N LYS A 283 24.33 -12.89 10.71
CA LYS A 283 25.43 -13.84 10.52
C LYS A 283 24.92 -15.17 9.93
N ALA A 284 23.84 -15.71 10.48
CA ALA A 284 23.21 -16.92 9.96
C ALA A 284 22.65 -16.71 8.53
N TYR A 285 21.99 -15.59 8.28
CA TYR A 285 21.43 -15.25 6.97
C TYR A 285 22.52 -15.06 5.90
N SER A 286 23.63 -14.40 6.23
CA SER A 286 24.78 -14.25 5.33
C SER A 286 25.36 -15.61 4.94
N LYS A 287 25.50 -16.54 5.90
CA LYS A 287 25.91 -17.93 5.61
C LYS A 287 24.93 -18.62 4.66
N TYR A 288 23.62 -18.55 4.96
CA TYR A 288 22.57 -19.09 4.09
C TYR A 288 22.66 -18.52 2.66
N ALA A 289 22.79 -17.19 2.52
CA ALA A 289 22.81 -16.53 1.21
C ALA A 289 24.03 -16.92 0.36
N ILE A 290 25.21 -17.11 0.99
CA ILE A 290 26.42 -17.57 0.31
C ILE A 290 26.24 -19.01 -0.20
N GLU A 291 25.73 -19.92 0.64
CA GLU A 291 25.52 -21.31 0.23
C GLU A 291 24.41 -21.44 -0.81
N GLU A 292 23.33 -20.66 -0.69
CA GLU A 292 22.27 -20.60 -1.70
C GLU A 292 22.82 -20.17 -3.07
N TYR A 293 23.69 -19.15 -3.09
CA TYR A 293 24.34 -18.71 -4.33
C TYR A 293 25.22 -19.82 -4.93
N LYS A 294 25.96 -20.55 -4.11
CA LYS A 294 26.78 -21.67 -4.59
C LYS A 294 25.92 -22.74 -5.24
N ILE A 295 24.87 -23.23 -4.56
CA ILE A 295 23.98 -24.28 -5.08
C ILE A 295 23.34 -23.84 -6.41
N LEU A 296 22.85 -22.61 -6.49
CA LEU A 296 22.21 -22.08 -7.70
C LEU A 296 23.17 -22.02 -8.91
N ASN A 297 24.46 -21.79 -8.68
CA ASN A 297 25.47 -21.70 -9.74
C ASN A 297 26.17 -23.02 -10.05
N GLN A 298 25.83 -24.11 -9.37
CA GLN A 298 26.36 -25.43 -9.69
C GLN A 298 25.75 -25.93 -11.01
N LYS A 299 26.59 -25.97 -12.06
CA LYS A 299 26.19 -26.38 -13.41
C LYS A 299 25.86 -27.86 -13.55
N LYS A 300 26.36 -28.70 -12.63
CA LYS A 300 26.23 -30.17 -12.70
C LYS A 300 24.97 -30.71 -12.00
N LEU A 301 24.30 -29.91 -11.17
CA LEU A 301 23.08 -30.33 -10.49
C LEU A 301 21.88 -30.12 -11.41
N SER A 302 20.98 -31.12 -11.43
CA SER A 302 19.65 -30.96 -12.02
C SER A 302 18.84 -29.94 -11.22
N ASP A 303 17.78 -29.39 -11.81
CA ASP A 303 16.92 -28.44 -11.10
C ASP A 303 16.18 -29.09 -9.92
N ALA A 304 15.85 -30.38 -10.02
CA ALA A 304 15.28 -31.17 -8.93
C ALA A 304 16.28 -31.34 -7.76
N ASP A 305 17.54 -31.66 -8.06
CA ASP A 305 18.57 -31.81 -7.03
C ASP A 305 18.87 -30.47 -6.36
N LYS A 306 18.93 -29.37 -7.13
CA LYS A 306 19.04 -28.02 -6.57
C LYS A 306 17.89 -27.72 -5.62
N TYR A 307 16.65 -28.06 -5.97
CA TYR A 307 15.51 -27.86 -5.07
C TYR A 307 15.66 -28.64 -3.77
N ILE A 308 16.12 -29.90 -3.82
CA ILE A 308 16.36 -30.73 -2.64
C ILE A 308 17.43 -30.10 -1.74
N GLU A 309 18.57 -29.71 -2.30
CA GLU A 309 19.66 -29.07 -1.54
C GLU A 309 19.25 -27.72 -0.94
N LEU A 310 18.56 -26.88 -1.72
CA LEU A 310 18.04 -25.59 -1.25
C LEU A 310 17.00 -25.76 -0.14
N SER A 311 16.17 -26.80 -0.22
CA SER A 311 15.19 -27.11 0.82
C SER A 311 15.86 -27.50 2.12
N LYS A 312 16.88 -28.37 2.07
CA LYS A 312 17.69 -28.74 3.23
C LYS A 312 18.39 -27.52 3.85
N LEU A 313 19.03 -26.69 3.03
CA LEU A 313 19.68 -25.46 3.47
C LEU A 313 18.70 -24.50 4.15
N SER A 314 17.48 -24.37 3.62
CA SER A 314 16.41 -23.55 4.19
C SER A 314 15.96 -24.07 5.56
N GLU A 315 15.78 -25.38 5.71
CA GLU A 315 15.44 -26.01 6.99
C GLU A 315 16.53 -25.84 8.04
N GLU A 316 17.79 -26.04 7.67
CA GLU A 316 18.95 -25.83 8.55
C GLU A 316 19.06 -24.37 9.02
N PHE A 317 18.84 -23.41 8.11
CA PHE A 317 18.81 -22.00 8.47
C PHE A 317 17.68 -21.71 9.47
N CYS A 318 16.47 -22.22 9.24
CA CYS A 318 15.35 -22.05 10.16
C CYS A 318 15.68 -22.61 11.55
N LYS A 319 16.23 -23.83 11.63
CA LYS A 319 16.69 -24.44 12.89
C LYS A 319 17.73 -23.56 13.60
N THR A 320 18.70 -23.03 12.86
CA THR A 320 19.77 -22.18 13.40
C THR A 320 19.24 -20.91 14.07
N VAL A 321 18.21 -20.28 13.48
CA VAL A 321 17.68 -19.01 14.00
C VAL A 321 16.49 -19.18 14.94
N THR A 322 16.00 -20.39 15.18
CA THR A 322 14.79 -20.66 15.98
C THR A 322 14.89 -20.05 17.39
N SER A 323 16.01 -20.25 18.08
CA SER A 323 16.26 -19.76 19.44
C SER A 323 16.35 -18.23 19.54
N LEU A 324 16.47 -17.54 18.40
CA LEU A 324 16.51 -16.09 18.39
C LEU A 324 15.13 -15.46 18.63
N PHE A 325 14.05 -16.18 18.30
CA PHE A 325 12.68 -15.71 18.40
C PHE A 325 11.95 -16.32 19.61
N SER A 326 10.87 -15.69 20.05
CA SER A 326 9.86 -16.39 20.88
C SER A 326 9.10 -17.40 20.02
N ALA A 327 8.50 -18.44 20.63
CA ALA A 327 7.78 -19.48 19.89
C ALA A 327 6.73 -18.91 18.92
N ALA A 328 5.86 -18.01 19.41
CA ALA A 328 4.81 -17.39 18.59
C ALA A 328 5.37 -16.53 17.44
N ASN A 329 6.47 -15.81 17.68
CA ASN A 329 7.11 -14.99 16.65
C ASN A 329 7.86 -15.84 15.61
N TYR A 330 8.50 -16.91 16.07
CA TYR A 330 9.15 -17.88 15.19
C TYR A 330 8.15 -18.54 14.26
N THR A 331 6.98 -18.98 14.76
CA THR A 331 5.92 -19.58 13.94
C THR A 331 5.50 -18.63 12.82
N LYS A 332 5.31 -17.34 13.12
CA LYS A 332 4.97 -16.32 12.12
C LYS A 332 6.09 -16.09 11.10
N TRP A 333 7.32 -15.94 11.57
CA TRP A 333 8.48 -15.68 10.71
C TRP A 333 8.81 -16.87 9.81
N SER A 334 8.86 -18.08 10.36
CA SER A 334 9.17 -19.32 9.63
C SER A 334 8.07 -19.66 8.61
N GLY A 335 6.81 -19.41 8.94
CA GLY A 335 5.70 -19.51 7.98
C GLY A 335 5.87 -18.56 6.79
N TRP A 336 6.23 -17.29 7.05
CA TRP A 336 6.55 -16.34 5.99
C TRP A 336 7.78 -16.75 5.18
N TRP A 337 8.83 -17.25 5.85
CA TRP A 337 10.06 -17.72 5.21
C TRP A 337 9.76 -18.86 4.23
N LYS A 338 9.06 -19.91 4.70
CA LYS A 338 8.65 -21.07 3.89
C LYS A 338 7.82 -20.65 2.68
N TYR A 339 6.83 -19.78 2.87
CA TYR A 339 6.03 -19.24 1.77
C TYR A 339 6.88 -18.50 0.72
N ASN A 340 7.84 -17.66 1.14
CA ASN A 340 8.71 -16.96 0.19
C ASN A 340 9.72 -17.88 -0.49
N PHE A 341 10.26 -18.86 0.24
CA PHE A 341 11.14 -19.88 -0.32
C PHE A 341 10.43 -20.60 -1.48
N GLU A 342 9.23 -21.13 -1.24
CA GLU A 342 8.43 -21.84 -2.24
C GLU A 342 8.13 -20.97 -3.47
N ARG A 343 7.73 -19.71 -3.26
CA ARG A 343 7.51 -18.77 -4.37
C ARG A 343 8.78 -18.42 -5.13
N LYS A 344 9.93 -18.40 -4.48
CA LYS A 344 11.23 -18.16 -5.12
C LYS A 344 11.65 -19.36 -5.96
N MET A 345 11.45 -20.59 -5.46
CA MET A 345 11.76 -21.81 -6.19
C MET A 345 10.91 -21.94 -7.46
N LYS A 346 9.58 -21.73 -7.35
CA LYS A 346 8.67 -21.69 -8.52
C LYS A 346 9.11 -20.66 -9.57
N ARG A 347 9.46 -19.45 -9.14
CA ARG A 347 9.95 -18.39 -10.04
C ARG A 347 11.26 -18.72 -10.75
N LYS A 348 12.08 -19.60 -10.17
CA LYS A 348 13.33 -20.08 -10.75
C LYS A 348 13.16 -21.34 -11.61
N GLY A 349 11.94 -21.88 -11.71
CA GLY A 349 11.68 -23.14 -12.44
C GLY A 349 12.23 -24.38 -11.76
N LEU A 350 12.55 -24.31 -10.46
CA LEU A 350 13.11 -25.44 -9.69
C LEU A 350 12.03 -26.34 -9.08
N LYS A 351 10.78 -25.88 -9.11
CA LYS A 351 9.57 -26.56 -8.65
C LYS A 351 8.44 -26.12 -9.55
#